data_AF-A0A838NP59-F1
#
_entry.id   AF-A0A838NP59-F1
#
_cell.length_a   1.000
_cell.length_b   1.000
_cell.length_c   1.000
_cell.angle_alpha   90.00
_cell.angle_beta   90.00
_cell.angle_gamma   90.00
#
_symmetry.space_group_name_H-M   'P 1'
#
loop_
_entity.id
_entity.type
_entity.pdbx_description
1 polymer ?
#
loop_
_entity_poly.entity_id
_entity_poly.type
_entity_poly.pdbx_seq_one_letter_code
_entity_poly.pdbx_strand_id
1 'polypeptide(L)'
;MTFESWTAIVKIRCCGLVLLTLTSSCARAPGTGSPGAGQPSSAAVRGARLADSLLERMTLAEKLGQLTMAPAQWGQTGPQAAGGGEDLVREGRIGSFLGFWGAAATRRMQRIAVEDSQLHIPLLFAYDVIHGWRTIFPVPLAEAASFDTAAVEGAGAAPTLPLRKDLRSIAMIGPLADDARSALGSWAAAGKPEDAITLLEGIRQAVPGTRVLHTRGTPVDTVDTRGFGEAERMAREADAVLLVLGEREDMSAEAASRASVELPGSQDALARAVTRAARASDPAKPVVVVLMNGRPLAIPWIADSVPATVETWFLGVEHGHAVADVLFGDHNPAGRLPVSMPRVTGQVPIYYGRKPTGRPPVATEKYTSKYLDVPWTPQWPFGHGLSYTT
;
A
#
# COMPACT_ATOMS: atom_id res chain seq x y z
N MET A 1 11.53 -13.18 -24.60
CA MET A 1 10.07 -13.01 -24.38
C MET A 1 9.82 -11.53 -24.28
N THR A 2 8.94 -10.99 -25.12
CA THR A 2 8.69 -9.54 -25.24
C THR A 2 7.68 -9.06 -24.21
N PHE A 3 7.81 -7.81 -23.79
CA PHE A 3 7.03 -7.15 -22.72
C PHE A 3 5.50 -7.25 -22.92
N GLU A 4 5.03 -7.29 -24.18
CA GLU A 4 3.60 -7.41 -24.53
C GLU A 4 2.96 -8.75 -24.14
N SER A 5 3.76 -9.81 -23.96
CA SER A 5 3.24 -11.12 -23.54
C SER A 5 2.98 -11.22 -22.02
N TRP A 6 3.46 -10.26 -21.23
CA TRP A 6 3.24 -10.20 -19.78
C TRP A 6 1.93 -9.49 -19.39
N THR A 7 1.58 -8.39 -20.08
CA THR A 7 0.32 -7.65 -19.84
C THR A 7 -0.92 -8.51 -20.10
N ALA A 8 -0.85 -9.45 -21.06
CA ALA A 8 -1.93 -10.39 -21.33
C ALA A 8 -2.05 -11.50 -20.27
N ILE A 9 -0.95 -11.98 -19.69
CA ILE A 9 -0.99 -13.08 -18.69
C ILE A 9 -1.51 -12.59 -17.33
N VAL A 10 -1.26 -11.33 -16.98
CA VAL A 10 -1.85 -10.70 -15.79
C VAL A 10 -3.34 -10.37 -16.03
N LYS A 11 -3.74 -9.97 -17.25
CA LYS A 11 -5.15 -9.70 -17.62
C LYS A 11 -6.03 -10.95 -17.79
N ILE A 12 -5.49 -12.09 -18.27
CA ILE A 12 -6.30 -13.26 -18.69
C ILE A 12 -6.60 -14.24 -17.55
N ARG A 13 -5.83 -14.24 -16.46
CA ARG A 13 -5.99 -15.25 -15.39
C ARG A 13 -7.19 -15.06 -14.46
N CYS A 14 -7.99 -14.02 -14.66
CA CYS A 14 -9.25 -13.81 -13.92
C CYS A 14 -10.48 -14.54 -14.49
N CYS A 15 -10.44 -15.07 -15.72
CA CYS A 15 -11.68 -15.43 -16.45
C CYS A 15 -11.98 -16.94 -16.62
N GLY A 16 -11.52 -17.85 -15.77
CA GLY A 16 -11.75 -19.28 -16.05
C GLY A 16 -11.85 -20.20 -14.85
N LEU A 17 -13.07 -20.40 -14.33
CA LEU A 17 -13.40 -21.63 -13.61
C LEU A 17 -14.78 -22.17 -14.01
N VAL A 18 -14.76 -23.36 -14.63
CA VAL A 18 -15.91 -24.27 -14.67
C VAL A 18 -15.81 -25.18 -13.45
N LEU A 19 -16.86 -25.17 -12.63
CA LEU A 19 -17.03 -25.98 -11.44
C LEU A 19 -17.63 -27.34 -11.82
N LEU A 20 -17.04 -28.44 -11.34
CA LEU A 20 -17.75 -29.72 -11.22
C LEU A 20 -17.74 -30.13 -9.74
N THR A 21 -18.91 -30.09 -9.13
CA THR A 21 -19.17 -30.52 -7.75
C THR A 21 -19.34 -32.03 -7.69
N LEU A 22 -18.66 -32.67 -6.73
CA LEU A 22 -19.10 -33.95 -6.17
C LEU A 22 -19.06 -33.85 -4.65
N THR A 23 -20.25 -33.85 -4.06
CA THR A 23 -20.51 -33.98 -2.64
C THR A 23 -20.11 -35.37 -2.15
N SER A 24 -19.39 -35.45 -1.04
CA SER A 24 -19.50 -36.63 -0.16
C SER A 24 -19.63 -36.18 1.29
N SER A 25 -20.82 -36.47 1.82
CA SER A 25 -21.17 -36.40 3.23
C SER A 25 -20.29 -37.37 4.02
N CYS A 26 -19.74 -36.96 5.16
CA CYS A 26 -19.26 -37.89 6.18
C CYS A 26 -19.65 -37.41 7.57
N ALA A 27 -20.22 -38.36 8.29
CA ALA A 27 -20.88 -38.25 9.58
C ALA A 27 -19.95 -37.81 10.72
N ARG A 28 -20.60 -37.27 11.75
CA ARG A 28 -20.04 -36.93 13.06
C ARG A 28 -19.56 -38.21 13.75
N ALA A 29 -18.25 -38.35 13.99
CA ALA A 29 -17.69 -39.39 14.86
C ALA A 29 -17.38 -38.80 16.26
N PRO A 30 -17.50 -39.59 17.33
CA PRO A 30 -17.34 -39.13 18.71
C PRO A 30 -15.87 -38.90 19.08
N GLY A 31 -15.67 -38.11 20.14
CA GLY A 31 -14.38 -37.55 20.56
C GLY A 31 -13.21 -38.53 20.55
N THR A 32 -12.13 -38.08 19.90
CA THR A 32 -10.79 -38.66 19.99
C THR A 32 -9.89 -37.63 20.67
N GLY A 33 -9.09 -38.10 21.62
CA GLY A 33 -8.22 -37.29 22.47
C GLY A 33 -7.25 -36.38 21.71
N SER A 34 -6.57 -35.52 22.48
CA SER A 34 -5.49 -34.67 21.99
C SER A 34 -4.62 -35.43 20.99
N PRO A 35 -4.26 -34.84 19.83
CA PRO A 35 -3.36 -35.48 18.90
C PRO A 35 -2.05 -35.73 19.65
N GLY A 36 -1.80 -36.99 19.98
CA GLY A 36 -0.50 -37.41 20.49
C GLY A 36 0.53 -36.97 19.46
N ALA A 37 1.63 -36.37 19.92
CA ALA A 37 2.71 -35.93 19.06
C ALA A 37 3.08 -37.08 18.11
N GLY A 38 2.72 -36.94 16.83
CA GLY A 38 3.02 -37.94 15.80
C GLY A 38 4.52 -38.17 15.78
N GLN A 39 4.95 -39.42 15.57
CA GLN A 39 6.38 -39.70 15.46
C GLN A 39 7.01 -38.81 14.39
N PRO A 40 8.19 -38.20 14.67
CA PRO A 40 8.83 -37.31 13.72
C PRO A 40 9.10 -38.04 12.41
N SER A 41 8.90 -37.33 11.30
CA SER A 41 9.14 -37.89 9.96
C SER A 41 10.59 -38.36 9.83
N SER A 42 10.83 -39.35 8.95
CA SER A 42 12.19 -39.84 8.69
C SER A 42 13.15 -38.73 8.22
N ALA A 43 12.63 -37.70 7.56
CA ALA A 43 13.39 -36.51 7.18
C ALA A 43 13.78 -35.66 8.40
N ALA A 44 12.87 -35.44 9.34
CA ALA A 44 13.14 -34.71 10.58
C ALA A 44 14.19 -35.43 11.45
N VAL A 45 14.10 -36.75 11.56
CA VAL A 45 15.07 -37.58 12.32
C VAL A 45 16.46 -37.52 11.68
N ARG A 46 16.56 -37.61 10.35
CA ARG A 46 17.84 -37.46 9.64
C ARG A 46 18.41 -36.05 9.79
N GLY A 47 17.57 -35.02 9.69
CA GLY A 47 17.96 -33.63 9.88
C GLY A 47 18.53 -33.37 11.27
N ALA A 48 17.89 -33.90 12.31
CA ALA A 48 18.38 -33.79 13.68
C ALA A 48 19.76 -34.44 13.85
N ARG A 49 19.94 -35.68 13.36
CA ARG A 49 21.24 -36.37 13.44
C ARG A 49 22.35 -35.65 12.67
N LEU A 50 22.02 -35.05 11.52
CA LEU A 50 22.98 -34.25 10.75
C LEU A 50 23.37 -32.98 11.52
N ALA A 51 22.40 -32.30 12.12
CA ALA A 51 22.66 -31.12 12.93
C ALA A 51 23.52 -31.44 14.15
N ASP A 52 23.23 -32.53 14.88
CA ASP A 52 24.01 -32.97 16.04
C ASP A 52 25.47 -33.25 15.64
N SER A 53 25.68 -33.99 14.55
CA SER A 53 27.02 -34.30 14.04
C SER A 53 27.79 -33.06 13.57
N LEU A 54 27.11 -32.06 13.00
CA LEU A 54 27.73 -30.79 12.64
C LEU A 54 28.10 -29.98 13.89
N LEU A 55 27.21 -29.89 14.87
CA LEU A 55 27.43 -29.16 16.12
C LEU A 55 28.59 -29.73 16.95
N GLU A 56 28.81 -31.04 16.91
CA GLU A 56 29.97 -31.68 17.54
C GLU A 56 31.30 -31.26 16.91
N ARG A 57 31.31 -30.93 15.61
CA ARG A 57 32.50 -30.53 14.85
C ARG A 57 32.79 -29.04 14.90
N MET A 58 31.83 -28.24 15.36
CA MET A 58 31.96 -26.78 15.43
C MET A 58 32.71 -26.34 16.69
N THR A 59 33.64 -25.42 16.49
CA THR A 59 34.18 -24.58 17.56
C THR A 59 33.09 -23.69 18.18
N LEU A 60 33.37 -23.12 19.36
CA LEU A 60 32.47 -22.14 19.97
C LEU A 60 32.27 -20.91 19.06
N ALA A 61 33.32 -20.45 18.38
CA ALA A 61 33.25 -19.30 17.49
C ALA A 61 32.32 -19.55 16.30
N GLU A 62 32.40 -20.72 15.66
CA GLU A 62 31.50 -21.09 14.57
C GLU A 62 30.05 -21.23 15.04
N LYS A 63 29.82 -21.76 16.27
CA LYS A 63 28.48 -21.82 16.87
C LYS A 63 27.89 -20.43 17.05
N LEU A 64 28.68 -19.49 17.57
CA LEU A 64 28.26 -18.08 17.69
C LEU A 64 28.04 -17.44 16.31
N GLY A 65 28.85 -17.81 15.32
CA GLY A 65 28.69 -17.36 13.95
C GLY A 65 27.34 -17.75 13.35
N GLN A 66 26.86 -18.97 13.59
CA GLN A 66 25.53 -19.41 13.13
C GLN A 66 24.37 -18.61 13.74
N LEU A 67 24.57 -18.01 14.91
CA LEU A 67 23.59 -17.14 15.57
C LEU A 67 23.69 -15.67 15.12
N THR A 68 24.68 -15.35 14.27
CA THR A 68 24.95 -14.00 13.80
C THR A 68 24.28 -13.74 12.46
N MET A 69 23.36 -12.77 12.46
CA MET A 69 22.80 -12.18 11.25
C MET A 69 23.45 -10.82 10.98
N ALA A 70 24.12 -10.67 9.84
CA ALA A 70 24.80 -9.44 9.46
C ALA A 70 23.92 -8.61 8.50
N PRO A 71 23.93 -7.26 8.57
CA PRO A 71 23.31 -6.44 7.55
C PRO A 71 24.13 -6.51 6.26
N ALA A 72 23.45 -6.53 5.12
CA ALA A 72 24.08 -6.31 3.83
C ALA A 72 24.46 -4.83 3.67
N GLN A 73 25.57 -4.55 2.98
CA GLN A 73 26.10 -3.18 2.84
C GLN A 73 25.27 -2.26 1.92
N TRP A 74 24.14 -2.73 1.37
CA TRP A 74 23.39 -2.02 0.31
C TRP A 74 21.97 -1.58 0.70
N GLY A 75 21.43 -2.06 1.82
CA GLY A 75 20.08 -1.71 2.30
C GLY A 75 20.16 -1.14 3.71
N GLN A 76 20.05 0.18 3.85
CA GLN A 76 20.06 0.83 5.16
C GLN A 76 18.63 0.99 5.69
N THR A 77 18.27 0.16 6.66
CA THR A 77 16.98 0.17 7.38
C THR A 77 17.18 0.55 8.86
N GLY A 78 18.24 1.30 9.18
CA GLY A 78 18.58 1.69 10.55
C GLY A 78 19.95 2.36 10.70
N PRO A 79 20.36 2.69 11.94
CA PRO A 79 21.70 3.21 12.24
C PRO A 79 22.80 2.26 11.73
N GLN A 80 23.94 2.83 11.34
CA GLN A 80 25.03 2.04 10.77
C GLN A 80 25.57 1.04 11.81
N ALA A 81 25.40 -0.25 11.53
CA ALA A 81 26.03 -1.35 12.26
C ALA A 81 27.27 -1.84 11.51
N ALA A 82 28.18 -2.52 12.22
CA ALA A 82 29.29 -3.21 11.56
C ALA A 82 28.72 -4.23 10.56
N GLY A 83 28.98 -4.01 9.28
CA GLY A 83 28.50 -4.88 8.20
C GLY A 83 29.15 -6.26 8.27
N GLY A 84 28.50 -7.25 7.64
CA GLY A 84 29.18 -8.50 7.32
C GLY A 84 30.25 -8.30 6.24
N GLY A 85 31.06 -9.33 6.03
CA GLY A 85 32.13 -9.32 5.05
C GLY A 85 32.57 -10.73 4.67
N GLU A 86 33.26 -10.84 3.54
CA GLU A 86 33.74 -12.11 2.99
C GLU A 86 34.64 -12.87 3.96
N ASP A 87 35.51 -12.16 4.67
CA ASP A 87 36.43 -12.77 5.64
C ASP A 87 35.68 -13.35 6.83
N LEU A 88 34.67 -12.64 7.34
CA LEU A 88 33.82 -13.14 8.41
C LEU A 88 33.00 -14.37 7.97
N VAL A 89 32.60 -14.44 6.69
CA VAL A 89 31.95 -15.65 6.14
C VAL A 89 32.95 -16.80 6.03
N ARG A 90 34.17 -16.53 5.53
CA ARG A 90 35.24 -17.55 5.43
C ARG A 90 35.63 -18.10 6.80
N GLU A 91 35.66 -17.26 7.82
CA GLU A 91 35.90 -17.61 9.22
C GLU A 91 34.72 -18.32 9.91
N GLY A 92 33.58 -18.52 9.24
CA GLY A 92 32.39 -19.15 9.83
C GLY A 92 31.70 -18.30 10.90
N ARG A 93 31.89 -16.98 10.88
CA ARG A 93 31.38 -16.01 11.89
C ARG A 93 30.04 -15.37 11.52
N ILE A 94 29.45 -15.75 10.39
CA ILE A 94 28.14 -15.27 9.94
C ILE A 94 27.32 -16.47 9.48
N GLY A 95 26.10 -16.61 9.99
CA GLY A 95 25.14 -17.62 9.59
C GLY A 95 24.10 -17.10 8.58
N SER A 96 23.81 -15.80 8.62
CA SER A 96 22.83 -15.20 7.74
C SER A 96 23.08 -13.72 7.44
N PHE A 97 22.46 -13.24 6.36
CA PHE A 97 22.40 -11.83 6.02
C PHE A 97 20.96 -11.32 5.96
N LEU A 98 20.74 -10.08 6.40
CA LEU A 98 19.52 -9.31 6.18
C LEU A 98 19.78 -8.16 5.20
N GLY A 99 18.85 -7.89 4.29
CA GLY A 99 18.97 -6.82 3.29
C GLY A 99 19.87 -7.21 2.10
N PHE A 100 20.18 -8.50 1.94
CA PHE A 100 21.08 -8.99 0.89
C PHE A 100 20.29 -9.40 -0.36
N TRP A 101 20.68 -8.92 -1.53
CA TRP A 101 19.95 -9.22 -2.76
C TRP A 101 20.84 -9.30 -4.01
N GLY A 102 20.28 -9.90 -5.07
CA GLY A 102 20.94 -10.06 -6.36
C GLY A 102 21.65 -11.41 -6.52
N ALA A 103 21.28 -12.16 -7.56
CA ALA A 103 21.76 -13.53 -7.76
C ALA A 103 23.29 -13.65 -7.82
N ALA A 104 23.97 -12.71 -8.48
CA ALA A 104 25.44 -12.72 -8.58
C ALA A 104 26.11 -12.53 -7.21
N ALA A 105 25.64 -11.54 -6.44
CA ALA A 105 26.15 -11.27 -5.10
C ALA A 105 25.85 -12.43 -4.14
N THR A 106 24.62 -12.94 -4.14
CA THR A 106 24.20 -14.06 -3.27
C THR A 106 25.01 -15.31 -3.59
N ARG A 107 25.18 -15.63 -4.88
CA ARG A 107 26.01 -16.75 -5.32
C ARG A 107 27.45 -16.60 -4.89
N ARG A 108 28.01 -15.38 -4.98
CA ARG A 108 29.40 -15.11 -4.58
C ARG A 108 29.60 -15.37 -3.09
N MET A 109 28.72 -14.84 -2.24
CA MET A 109 28.80 -15.06 -0.78
C MET A 109 28.55 -16.51 -0.40
N GLN A 110 27.56 -17.16 -1.04
CA GLN A 110 27.28 -18.58 -0.79
C GLN A 110 28.44 -19.47 -1.21
N ARG A 111 29.14 -19.11 -2.30
CA ARG A 111 30.32 -19.82 -2.75
C ARG A 111 31.44 -19.75 -1.72
N ILE A 112 31.70 -18.58 -1.12
CA ILE A 112 32.71 -18.46 -0.06
C ILE A 112 32.33 -19.35 1.14
N ALA A 113 31.07 -19.32 1.56
CA ALA A 113 30.61 -20.15 2.67
C ALA A 113 30.81 -21.65 2.39
N VAL A 114 30.46 -22.11 1.20
CA VAL A 114 30.49 -23.54 0.85
C VAL A 114 31.85 -24.02 0.35
N GLU A 115 32.69 -23.18 -0.23
CA GLU A 115 34.00 -23.57 -0.80
C GLU A 115 35.18 -23.19 0.11
N ASP A 116 35.11 -22.05 0.80
CA ASP A 116 36.26 -21.49 1.54
C ASP A 116 36.17 -21.64 3.07
N SER A 117 34.98 -21.91 3.64
CA SER A 117 34.83 -22.09 5.10
C SER A 117 35.10 -23.53 5.54
N GLN A 118 35.56 -23.72 6.77
CA GLN A 118 36.02 -25.02 7.28
C GLN A 118 34.94 -26.12 7.26
N LEU A 119 33.69 -25.77 7.59
CA LEU A 119 32.59 -26.73 7.70
C LEU A 119 31.58 -26.63 6.56
N HIS A 120 31.82 -25.73 5.59
CA HIS A 120 31.00 -25.58 4.39
C HIS A 120 29.51 -25.31 4.68
N ILE A 121 29.21 -24.70 5.83
CA ILE A 121 27.84 -24.44 6.28
C ILE A 121 27.27 -23.30 5.42
N PRO A 122 26.15 -23.50 4.71
CA PRO A 122 25.58 -22.49 3.83
C PRO A 122 24.97 -21.32 4.62
N LEU A 123 24.94 -20.15 3.98
CA LEU A 123 24.30 -18.95 4.49
C LEU A 123 22.80 -18.93 4.18
N LEU A 124 22.04 -18.32 5.09
CA LEU A 124 20.68 -17.83 4.81
C LEU A 124 20.71 -16.37 4.37
N PHE A 125 19.87 -16.01 3.38
CA PHE A 125 19.73 -14.64 2.91
C PHE A 125 18.28 -14.21 3.08
N ALA A 126 18.07 -13.11 3.80
CA ALA A 126 16.77 -12.52 4.07
C ALA A 126 16.71 -11.10 3.51
N TYR A 127 15.49 -10.67 3.15
CA TYR A 127 15.20 -9.32 2.72
C TYR A 127 13.77 -8.96 3.10
N ASP A 128 13.52 -7.68 3.34
CA ASP A 128 12.17 -7.13 3.56
C ASP A 128 11.38 -7.07 2.24
N VAL A 129 10.72 -8.17 1.90
CA VAL A 129 9.76 -8.27 0.78
C VAL A 129 8.35 -8.09 1.37
N ILE A 130 7.94 -6.84 1.55
CA ILE A 130 6.73 -6.51 2.32
C ILE A 130 5.47 -6.59 1.46
N HIS A 131 5.46 -5.91 0.31
CA HIS A 131 4.33 -5.89 -0.62
C HIS A 131 4.83 -6.05 -2.07
N GLY A 132 5.83 -6.90 -2.26
CA GLY A 132 6.46 -7.12 -3.55
C GLY A 132 7.96 -6.92 -3.49
N TRP A 133 8.62 -7.32 -4.57
CA TRP A 133 10.08 -7.29 -4.69
C TRP A 133 10.56 -6.30 -5.74
N ARG A 134 10.15 -6.53 -6.99
CA ARG A 134 10.44 -5.65 -8.13
C ARG A 134 9.16 -5.16 -8.78
N THR A 135 8.22 -6.08 -8.99
CA THR A 135 6.81 -5.73 -9.11
C THR A 135 6.30 -5.47 -7.70
N ILE A 136 5.90 -4.21 -7.47
CA ILE A 136 5.40 -3.72 -6.19
C ILE A 136 3.87 -3.68 -6.26
N PHE A 137 3.21 -4.25 -5.27
CA PHE A 137 1.77 -4.33 -5.09
C PHE A 137 1.29 -3.18 -4.19
N PRO A 138 -0.01 -3.06 -3.90
CA PRO A 138 -0.48 -2.06 -2.96
C PRO A 138 0.16 -2.23 -1.57
N VAL A 139 0.39 -1.13 -0.85
CA VAL A 139 0.90 -1.21 0.53
C VAL A 139 -0.06 -2.05 1.39
N PRO A 140 0.40 -2.72 2.47
CA PRO A 140 -0.45 -3.67 3.22
C PRO A 140 -1.76 -3.08 3.75
N LEU A 141 -1.80 -1.77 4.03
CA LEU A 141 -3.03 -1.07 4.42
C LEU A 141 -4.07 -1.04 3.28
N ALA A 142 -3.61 -0.90 2.05
CA ALA A 142 -4.42 -0.96 0.84
C ALA A 142 -4.87 -2.39 0.53
N GLU A 143 -3.98 -3.37 0.67
CA GLU A 143 -4.34 -4.79 0.53
C GLU A 143 -5.42 -5.20 1.53
N ALA A 144 -5.28 -4.77 2.79
CA ALA A 144 -6.29 -5.01 3.82
C ALA A 144 -7.64 -4.38 3.47
N ALA A 145 -7.65 -3.28 2.70
CA ALA A 145 -8.88 -2.63 2.25
C ALA A 145 -9.66 -3.44 1.20
N SER A 146 -9.05 -4.45 0.58
CA SER A 146 -9.76 -5.39 -0.30
C SER A 146 -10.74 -6.28 0.46
N PHE A 147 -10.49 -6.54 1.76
CA PHE A 147 -11.22 -7.52 2.58
C PHE A 147 -11.30 -8.92 1.93
N ASP A 148 -10.27 -9.23 1.14
CA ASP A 148 -10.30 -10.35 0.24
C ASP A 148 -9.22 -11.36 0.57
N THR A 149 -9.67 -12.51 1.11
CA THR A 149 -8.77 -13.59 1.49
C THR A 149 -8.46 -14.55 0.34
N ALA A 150 -9.17 -14.47 -0.79
CA ALA A 150 -9.06 -15.38 -1.93
C ALA A 150 -8.66 -14.71 -3.26
N ALA A 151 -8.51 -13.38 -3.31
CA ALA A 151 -8.31 -12.50 -4.47
C ALA A 151 -9.54 -12.35 -5.39
N VAL A 152 -10.43 -11.39 -5.15
CA VAL A 152 -11.86 -11.52 -5.55
C VAL A 152 -12.59 -10.16 -5.71
N GLU A 153 -12.27 -9.52 -6.83
CA GLU A 153 -13.21 -9.06 -7.87
C GLU A 153 -14.72 -8.84 -7.58
N GLY A 154 -15.14 -7.56 -7.76
CA GLY A 154 -16.27 -7.09 -8.58
C GLY A 154 -17.72 -7.28 -8.07
N ALA A 155 -18.77 -6.60 -8.55
CA ALA A 155 -19.01 -5.27 -9.15
C ALA A 155 -20.55 -5.04 -9.19
N GLY A 156 -21.01 -3.79 -9.11
CA GLY A 156 -22.23 -3.23 -9.76
C GLY A 156 -22.46 -1.71 -9.49
N ALA A 157 -23.06 -0.95 -10.44
CA ALA A 157 -24.13 0.13 -10.56
C ALA A 157 -24.30 1.60 -9.96
N ALA A 158 -23.51 2.60 -10.42
CA ALA A 158 -23.56 4.12 -10.39
C ALA A 158 -24.25 5.05 -9.33
N PRO A 159 -23.49 6.04 -8.78
CA PRO A 159 -23.61 7.49 -9.10
C PRO A 159 -22.27 8.27 -9.25
N THR A 160 -22.28 9.46 -9.91
CA THR A 160 -21.19 10.44 -10.20
C THR A 160 -19.91 9.92 -10.87
N LEU A 161 -19.32 8.84 -10.36
CA LEU A 161 -18.40 7.96 -11.08
C LEU A 161 -19.20 6.78 -11.67
N PRO A 162 -18.77 6.16 -12.77
CA PRO A 162 -17.54 6.44 -13.51
C PRO A 162 -17.59 7.72 -14.36
N LEU A 163 -16.42 8.33 -14.58
CA LEU A 163 -16.23 9.35 -15.60
C LEU A 163 -16.48 8.75 -16.99
N ARG A 164 -17.12 9.53 -17.86
CA ARG A 164 -17.34 9.09 -19.25
C ARG A 164 -16.01 9.11 -20.02
N LYS A 165 -15.82 8.15 -20.92
CA LYS A 165 -14.63 8.06 -21.78
C LYS A 165 -14.65 9.05 -22.96
N ASP A 166 -15.76 9.77 -23.17
CA ASP A 166 -15.94 10.74 -24.26
C ASP A 166 -15.66 12.21 -23.86
N LEU A 167 -15.04 12.42 -22.69
CA LEU A 167 -14.65 13.76 -22.23
C LEU A 167 -13.66 14.40 -23.22
N ARG A 168 -13.86 15.68 -23.54
CA ARG A 168 -12.95 16.42 -24.43
C ARG A 168 -11.68 16.84 -23.69
N SER A 169 -11.77 17.12 -22.39
CA SER A 169 -10.65 17.51 -21.56
C SER A 169 -10.79 17.13 -20.08
N ILE A 170 -9.65 16.80 -19.45
CA ILE A 170 -9.55 16.52 -18.00
C ILE A 170 -8.41 17.37 -17.43
N ALA A 171 -8.65 18.05 -16.31
CA ALA A 171 -7.58 18.70 -15.54
C ALA A 171 -7.14 17.78 -14.40
N MET A 172 -5.86 17.39 -14.42
CA MET A 172 -5.20 16.67 -13.34
C MET A 172 -4.35 17.63 -12.54
N ILE A 173 -4.73 17.85 -11.28
CA ILE A 173 -4.16 18.88 -10.43
C ILE A 173 -3.70 18.26 -9.12
N GLY A 174 -2.44 18.45 -8.76
CA GLY A 174 -1.93 18.08 -7.45
C GLY A 174 -0.52 17.47 -7.50
N PRO A 175 0.23 17.53 -6.38
CA PRO A 175 1.65 17.21 -6.38
C PRO A 175 1.99 15.75 -6.70
N LEU A 176 1.04 14.84 -6.53
CA LEU A 176 1.26 13.39 -6.65
C LEU A 176 0.81 12.83 -8.00
N ALA A 177 0.17 13.64 -8.85
CA ALA A 177 -0.39 13.18 -10.12
C ALA A 177 0.66 12.56 -11.06
N ASP A 178 1.88 13.10 -11.06
CA ASP A 178 3.03 12.63 -11.84
C ASP A 178 4.15 12.01 -10.98
N ASP A 179 3.86 11.62 -9.73
CA ASP A 179 4.86 11.10 -8.79
C ASP A 179 4.95 9.57 -8.81
N ALA A 180 5.87 9.06 -9.64
CA ALA A 180 6.12 7.64 -9.79
C ALA A 180 6.75 6.99 -8.54
N ARG A 181 7.43 7.76 -7.69
CA ARG A 181 8.02 7.25 -6.46
C ARG A 181 6.95 7.05 -5.40
N SER A 182 6.08 8.06 -5.22
CA SER A 182 4.94 7.96 -4.32
C SER A 182 3.97 6.85 -4.75
N ALA A 183 3.80 6.58 -6.04
CA ALA A 183 2.98 5.47 -6.52
C ALA A 183 3.38 4.10 -5.94
N LEU A 184 4.68 3.87 -5.71
CA LEU A 184 5.20 2.63 -5.10
C LEU A 184 4.88 2.51 -3.60
N GLY A 185 4.73 3.63 -2.90
CA GLY A 185 4.57 3.68 -1.46
C GLY A 185 5.84 3.34 -0.66
N SER A 186 5.72 3.37 0.67
CA SER A 186 6.83 3.06 1.58
C SER A 186 7.24 1.58 1.48
N TRP A 187 8.47 1.25 1.89
CA TRP A 187 8.99 -0.14 1.89
C TRP A 187 8.94 -0.84 0.52
N ALA A 188 9.18 -0.11 -0.57
CA ALA A 188 9.11 -0.63 -1.94
C ALA A 188 10.26 -1.59 -2.35
N ALA A 189 11.04 -2.12 -1.40
CA ALA A 189 12.14 -3.07 -1.63
C ALA A 189 13.08 -2.70 -2.81
N ALA A 190 13.13 -3.50 -3.87
CA ALA A 190 13.91 -3.24 -5.09
C ALA A 190 13.08 -2.60 -6.22
N GLY A 191 11.89 -2.11 -5.89
CA GLY A 191 11.02 -1.33 -6.76
C GLY A 191 11.71 -0.05 -7.24
N LYS A 192 11.35 0.33 -8.46
CA LYS A 192 12.00 1.38 -9.22
C LYS A 192 10.95 2.36 -9.72
N PRO A 193 11.07 3.67 -9.45
CA PRO A 193 10.10 4.65 -9.93
C PRO A 193 9.93 4.61 -11.46
N GLU A 194 10.98 4.27 -12.22
CA GLU A 194 10.91 4.11 -13.67
C GLU A 194 10.03 2.94 -14.14
N ASP A 195 9.75 1.97 -13.27
CA ASP A 195 8.87 0.83 -13.56
C ASP A 195 7.41 1.14 -13.16
N ALA A 196 7.13 2.29 -12.51
CA ALA A 196 5.81 2.65 -12.02
C ALA A 196 5.04 3.56 -12.99
N ILE A 197 3.79 3.19 -13.26
CA ILE A 197 2.85 4.00 -14.05
C ILE A 197 2.22 5.04 -13.14
N THR A 198 2.56 6.31 -13.38
CA THR A 198 1.96 7.44 -12.66
C THR A 198 0.46 7.55 -12.94
N LEU A 199 -0.28 8.21 -12.05
CA LEU A 199 -1.70 8.48 -12.29
C LEU A 199 -1.91 9.29 -13.58
N LEU A 200 -1.09 10.31 -13.84
CA LEU A 200 -1.12 11.09 -15.06
C LEU A 200 -0.92 10.23 -16.32
N GLU A 201 0.03 9.30 -16.27
CA GLU A 201 0.29 8.39 -17.37
C GLU A 201 -0.88 7.42 -17.58
N GLY A 202 -1.37 6.77 -16.53
CA GLY A 202 -2.50 5.84 -16.62
C GLY A 202 -3.76 6.48 -17.18
N ILE A 203 -4.08 7.71 -16.75
CA ILE A 203 -5.22 8.46 -17.30
C ILE A 203 -5.02 8.78 -18.79
N ARG A 204 -3.83 9.26 -19.18
CA ARG A 204 -3.54 9.55 -20.60
C ARG A 204 -3.66 8.31 -21.49
N GLN A 205 -3.24 7.15 -20.98
CA GLN A 205 -3.39 5.87 -21.69
C GLN A 205 -4.85 5.41 -21.77
N ALA A 206 -5.64 5.62 -20.71
CA ALA A 206 -7.05 5.24 -20.67
C ALA A 206 -7.94 6.11 -21.59
N VAL A 207 -7.58 7.38 -21.81
CA VAL A 207 -8.34 8.33 -22.64
C VAL A 207 -7.45 9.07 -23.67
N PRO A 208 -6.92 8.37 -24.67
CA PRO A 208 -5.94 8.94 -25.62
C PRO A 208 -6.51 10.06 -26.51
N GLY A 209 -7.84 10.15 -26.64
CA GLY A 209 -8.53 11.21 -27.39
C GLY A 209 -8.85 12.47 -26.56
N THR A 210 -8.57 12.45 -25.26
CA THR A 210 -8.93 13.53 -24.32
C THR A 210 -7.75 14.45 -24.05
N ARG A 211 -7.98 15.76 -24.07
CA ARG A 211 -6.95 16.75 -23.68
C ARG A 211 -6.73 16.72 -22.17
N VAL A 212 -5.64 16.09 -21.73
CA VAL A 212 -5.26 16.04 -20.30
C VAL A 212 -4.36 17.23 -19.94
N LEU A 213 -4.92 18.22 -19.23
CA LEU A 213 -4.18 19.33 -18.62
C LEU A 213 -3.56 18.87 -17.30
N HIS A 214 -2.34 19.30 -17.01
CA HIS A 214 -1.65 18.91 -15.78
C HIS A 214 -0.90 20.07 -15.13
N THR A 215 -1.04 20.23 -13.82
CA THR A 215 -0.19 21.08 -12.99
C THR A 215 -0.09 20.51 -11.56
N ARG A 216 1.03 20.74 -10.88
CA ARG A 216 1.18 20.31 -9.48
C ARG A 216 0.37 21.16 -8.51
N GLY A 217 0.15 22.44 -8.83
CA GLY A 217 -0.57 23.41 -7.98
C GLY A 217 0.18 23.84 -6.70
N THR A 218 0.68 22.88 -5.91
CA THR A 218 1.47 23.06 -4.68
C THR A 218 2.43 21.89 -4.50
N PRO A 219 3.59 22.04 -3.83
CA PRO A 219 4.31 20.93 -3.25
C PRO A 219 3.52 20.25 -2.12
N VAL A 220 3.86 18.99 -1.79
CA VAL A 220 3.13 18.15 -0.81
C VAL A 220 3.11 18.75 0.60
N ASP A 221 4.25 19.22 1.10
CA ASP A 221 4.49 19.50 2.53
C ASP A 221 4.91 20.94 2.82
N THR A 222 4.73 21.83 1.84
CA THR A 222 5.04 23.26 2.00
C THR A 222 3.78 24.11 1.88
N VAL A 223 3.84 25.33 2.39
CA VAL A 223 2.73 26.31 2.31
C VAL A 223 2.77 27.14 1.02
N ASP A 224 3.43 26.65 -0.02
CA ASP A 224 3.62 27.36 -1.29
C ASP A 224 2.35 27.34 -2.15
N THR A 225 1.82 28.51 -2.45
CA THR A 225 0.58 28.69 -3.21
C THR A 225 0.79 29.24 -4.62
N ARG A 226 2.05 29.40 -5.07
CA ARG A 226 2.36 30.05 -6.36
C ARG A 226 1.71 29.36 -7.57
N GLY A 227 1.47 28.06 -7.50
CA GLY A 227 0.80 27.29 -8.57
C GLY A 227 -0.73 27.36 -8.57
N PHE A 228 -1.37 28.02 -7.58
CA PHE A 228 -2.83 28.04 -7.45
C PHE A 228 -3.51 28.69 -8.66
N GLY A 229 -3.00 29.81 -9.14
CA GLY A 229 -3.62 30.53 -10.26
C GLY A 229 -3.68 29.71 -11.55
N GLU A 230 -2.65 28.87 -11.79
CA GLU A 230 -2.66 27.93 -12.90
C GLU A 230 -3.65 26.79 -12.68
N ALA A 231 -3.67 26.20 -11.49
CA ALA A 231 -4.61 25.14 -11.13
C ALA A 231 -6.07 25.61 -11.28
N GLU A 232 -6.41 26.80 -10.78
CA GLU A 232 -7.74 27.39 -10.92
C GLU A 232 -8.10 27.67 -12.39
N ARG A 233 -7.14 28.10 -13.21
CA ARG A 233 -7.35 28.30 -14.66
C ARG A 233 -7.69 26.97 -15.34
N MET A 234 -6.88 25.93 -15.12
CA MET A 234 -7.14 24.61 -15.70
C MET A 234 -8.47 24.03 -15.24
N ALA A 235 -8.83 24.23 -13.97
CA ALA A 235 -10.12 23.80 -13.42
C ALA A 235 -11.32 24.48 -14.09
N ARG A 236 -11.18 25.75 -14.48
CA ARG A 236 -12.21 26.48 -15.25
C ARG A 236 -12.31 25.97 -16.69
N GLU A 237 -11.19 25.64 -17.32
CA GLU A 237 -11.13 25.22 -18.73
C GLU A 237 -11.56 23.78 -18.99
N ALA A 238 -11.30 22.85 -18.07
CA ALA A 238 -11.55 21.42 -18.29
C ALA A 238 -13.01 21.03 -18.11
N ASP A 239 -13.43 19.91 -18.71
CA ASP A 239 -14.77 19.34 -18.54
C ASP A 239 -14.95 18.59 -17.21
N ALA A 240 -13.84 18.11 -16.62
CA ALA A 240 -13.79 17.47 -15.32
C ALA A 240 -12.44 17.76 -14.62
N VAL A 241 -12.44 17.72 -13.29
CA VAL A 241 -11.26 17.96 -12.46
C VAL A 241 -10.94 16.73 -11.60
N LEU A 242 -9.70 16.26 -11.69
CA LEU A 242 -9.10 15.27 -10.80
C LEU A 242 -8.08 15.98 -9.90
N LEU A 243 -8.37 16.05 -8.61
CA LEU A 243 -7.50 16.60 -7.56
C LEU A 243 -6.72 15.49 -6.87
N VAL A 244 -5.43 15.34 -7.16
CA VAL A 244 -4.58 14.27 -6.62
C VAL A 244 -3.78 14.79 -5.42
N LEU A 245 -4.22 14.44 -4.21
CA LEU A 245 -3.73 14.98 -2.94
C LEU A 245 -3.26 13.86 -2.02
N GLY A 246 -2.49 14.18 -0.99
CA GLY A 246 -2.11 13.22 0.04
C GLY A 246 -0.68 13.40 0.56
N GLU A 247 0.06 12.30 0.64
CA GLU A 247 1.40 12.21 1.23
C GLU A 247 2.40 11.62 0.23
N ARG A 248 3.69 11.91 0.43
CA ARG A 248 4.78 11.17 -0.22
C ARG A 248 5.00 9.82 0.45
N GLU A 249 5.69 8.92 -0.23
CA GLU A 249 6.05 7.60 0.29
C GLU A 249 6.92 7.65 1.55
N ASP A 250 7.72 8.71 1.73
CA ASP A 250 8.63 8.89 2.86
C ASP A 250 7.94 9.49 4.11
N MET A 251 6.65 9.81 4.02
CA MET A 251 5.88 10.40 5.11
C MET A 251 5.16 9.35 5.96
N SER A 252 5.23 8.06 5.60
CA SER A 252 4.70 6.93 6.36
C SER A 252 5.78 5.88 6.60
N ALA A 253 5.42 4.78 7.29
CA ALA A 253 6.33 3.69 7.62
C ALA A 253 7.40 4.04 8.68
N GLU A 254 8.61 3.50 8.54
CA GLU A 254 9.67 3.54 9.53
C GLU A 254 10.14 4.97 9.84
N ALA A 255 10.24 5.32 11.13
CA ALA A 255 10.69 6.62 11.61
C ALA A 255 9.93 7.85 11.07
N ALA A 256 8.74 7.65 10.50
CA ALA A 256 7.95 8.69 9.84
C ALA A 256 6.63 8.99 10.58
N SER A 257 6.69 9.13 11.90
CA SER A 257 5.54 9.57 12.71
C SER A 257 5.18 11.02 12.37
N ARG A 258 3.90 11.27 12.05
CA ARG A 258 3.37 12.63 11.90
C ARG A 258 2.57 13.02 13.14
N ALA A 259 2.85 14.21 13.66
CA ALA A 259 2.08 14.79 14.77
C ALA A 259 0.68 15.29 14.36
N SER A 260 0.45 15.44 13.06
CA SER A 260 -0.80 15.86 12.44
C SER A 260 -1.18 14.86 11.36
N VAL A 261 -2.45 14.44 11.35
CA VAL A 261 -3.02 13.54 10.34
C VAL A 261 -3.84 14.29 9.30
N GLU A 262 -3.82 15.61 9.29
CA GLU A 262 -4.40 16.42 8.21
C GLU A 262 -3.54 16.34 6.94
N LEU A 263 -4.13 16.77 5.80
CA LEU A 263 -3.37 16.94 4.56
C LEU A 263 -2.17 17.88 4.78
N PRO A 264 -0.97 17.50 4.35
CA PRO A 264 0.21 18.32 4.56
C PRO A 264 0.22 19.58 3.67
N GLY A 265 0.95 20.60 4.13
CA GLY A 265 1.17 21.83 3.38
C GLY A 265 -0.11 22.58 3.00
N SER A 266 -0.12 23.15 1.80
CA SER A 266 -1.24 23.93 1.26
C SER A 266 -2.27 23.11 0.48
N GLN A 267 -2.26 21.78 0.58
CA GLN A 267 -3.14 20.91 -0.23
C GLN A 267 -4.64 21.11 0.06
N ASP A 268 -5.05 21.30 1.31
CA ASP A 268 -6.46 21.63 1.64
C ASP A 268 -6.88 22.98 1.03
N ALA A 269 -5.98 23.97 1.07
CA ALA A 269 -6.22 25.27 0.46
C ALA A 269 -6.31 25.19 -1.08
N LEU A 270 -5.50 24.33 -1.71
CA LEU A 270 -5.56 24.05 -3.14
C LEU A 270 -6.91 23.41 -3.49
N ALA A 271 -7.35 22.39 -2.74
CA ALA A 271 -8.62 21.72 -2.96
C ALA A 271 -9.80 22.71 -2.92
N ARG A 272 -9.78 23.65 -1.98
CA ARG A 272 -10.78 24.74 -1.88
C ARG A 272 -10.75 25.68 -3.07
N ALA A 273 -9.56 26.16 -3.45
CA ALA A 273 -9.41 27.08 -4.57
C ALA A 273 -9.90 26.45 -5.89
N VAL A 274 -9.43 25.24 -6.19
CA VAL A 274 -9.77 24.51 -7.40
C VAL A 274 -11.25 24.14 -7.45
N THR A 275 -11.82 23.62 -6.36
CA THR A 275 -13.25 23.26 -6.32
C THR A 275 -14.14 24.49 -6.53
N ARG A 276 -13.78 25.64 -5.93
CA ARG A 276 -14.50 26.90 -6.16
C ARG A 276 -14.37 27.37 -7.60
N ALA A 277 -13.16 27.35 -8.17
CA ALA A 277 -12.92 27.75 -9.55
C ALA A 277 -13.68 26.89 -10.56
N ALA A 278 -13.68 25.56 -10.37
CA ALA A 278 -14.44 24.61 -11.18
C ALA A 278 -15.94 24.93 -11.14
N ARG A 279 -16.52 25.05 -9.94
CA ARG A 279 -17.95 25.33 -9.74
C ARG A 279 -18.39 26.72 -10.19
N ALA A 280 -17.49 27.69 -10.13
CA ALA A 280 -17.75 29.04 -10.64
C ALA A 280 -17.88 29.05 -12.17
N SER A 281 -17.16 28.17 -12.87
CA SER A 281 -17.30 28.03 -14.33
C SER A 281 -18.50 27.19 -14.75
N ASP A 282 -18.76 26.10 -14.02
CA ASP A 282 -19.92 25.23 -14.22
C ASP A 282 -20.26 24.58 -12.87
N PRO A 283 -21.40 24.92 -12.24
CA PRO A 283 -21.80 24.35 -10.96
C PRO A 283 -21.96 22.83 -10.96
N ALA A 284 -22.19 22.23 -12.13
CA ALA A 284 -22.34 20.79 -12.30
C ALA A 284 -21.02 20.09 -12.67
N LYS A 285 -19.92 20.84 -12.82
CA LYS A 285 -18.62 20.28 -13.22
C LYS A 285 -18.16 19.20 -12.23
N PRO A 286 -17.85 17.98 -12.71
CA PRO A 286 -17.31 16.93 -11.86
C PRO A 286 -15.96 17.35 -11.27
N VAL A 287 -15.88 17.29 -9.93
CA VAL A 287 -14.63 17.44 -9.18
C VAL A 287 -14.48 16.17 -8.35
N VAL A 288 -13.39 15.43 -8.59
CA VAL A 288 -13.06 14.19 -7.89
C VAL A 288 -11.73 14.42 -7.17
N VAL A 289 -11.68 14.10 -5.89
CA VAL A 289 -10.40 14.02 -5.15
C VAL A 289 -9.90 12.59 -5.17
N VAL A 290 -8.64 12.39 -5.53
CA VAL A 290 -7.92 11.12 -5.47
C VAL A 290 -6.87 11.26 -4.38
N LEU A 291 -6.91 10.40 -3.37
CA LEU A 291 -6.02 10.44 -2.22
C LEU A 291 -4.93 9.36 -2.34
N MET A 292 -3.67 9.77 -2.19
CA MET A 292 -2.51 8.88 -2.12
C MET A 292 -1.81 9.06 -0.78
N ASN A 293 -1.85 8.06 0.11
CA ASN A 293 -1.32 8.17 1.47
C ASN A 293 -1.04 6.81 2.10
N GLY A 294 -0.14 6.80 3.11
CA GLY A 294 0.21 5.58 3.86
C GLY A 294 -0.53 5.41 5.18
N ARG A 295 -1.44 6.32 5.52
CA ARG A 295 -2.24 6.33 6.77
C ARG A 295 -3.60 7.00 6.56
N PRO A 296 -4.56 6.85 7.49
CA PRO A 296 -5.80 7.64 7.49
C PRO A 296 -5.51 9.14 7.61
N LEU A 297 -6.14 9.95 6.75
CA LEU A 297 -6.05 11.40 6.79
C LEU A 297 -7.35 12.05 7.28
N ALA A 298 -7.22 13.13 8.05
CA ALA A 298 -8.30 14.01 8.46
C ALA A 298 -8.56 15.06 7.36
N ILE A 299 -9.66 14.89 6.62
CA ILE A 299 -10.04 15.74 5.48
C ILE A 299 -11.50 16.20 5.50
N PRO A 300 -11.99 16.78 6.61
CA PRO A 300 -13.42 17.03 6.82
C PRO A 300 -14.02 17.94 5.74
N TRP A 301 -13.30 18.98 5.30
CA TRP A 301 -13.82 19.87 4.28
C TRP A 301 -14.00 19.21 2.93
N ILE A 302 -13.04 18.37 2.52
CA ILE A 302 -13.15 17.59 1.27
C ILE A 302 -14.34 16.64 1.36
N ALA A 303 -14.45 15.90 2.46
CA ALA A 303 -15.53 14.95 2.68
C ALA A 303 -16.92 15.60 2.64
N ASP A 304 -17.05 16.82 3.15
CA ASP A 304 -18.33 17.54 3.20
C ASP A 304 -18.61 18.33 1.89
N SER A 305 -17.59 18.71 1.14
CA SER A 305 -17.72 19.67 0.03
C SER A 305 -17.49 19.07 -1.35
N VAL A 306 -16.78 17.94 -1.47
CA VAL A 306 -16.44 17.31 -2.75
C VAL A 306 -17.30 16.07 -2.97
N PRO A 307 -18.02 15.94 -4.11
CA PRO A 307 -19.01 14.88 -4.29
C PRO A 307 -18.42 13.47 -4.39
N ALA A 308 -17.16 13.36 -4.83
CA ALA A 308 -16.48 12.09 -5.02
C ALA A 308 -15.04 12.18 -4.49
N THR A 309 -14.69 11.27 -3.58
CA THR A 309 -13.34 11.08 -3.07
C THR A 309 -12.97 9.61 -3.23
N VAL A 310 -11.82 9.34 -3.84
CA VAL A 310 -11.29 7.99 -4.07
C VAL A 310 -10.02 7.84 -3.24
N GLU A 311 -10.07 7.00 -2.21
CA GLU A 311 -8.89 6.59 -1.44
C GLU A 311 -8.15 5.50 -2.22
N THR A 312 -6.89 5.77 -2.58
CA THR A 312 -6.05 4.86 -3.36
C THR A 312 -4.86 4.33 -2.58
N TRP A 313 -4.56 4.89 -1.40
CA TRP A 313 -3.36 4.61 -0.65
C TRP A 313 -2.11 4.73 -1.55
N PHE A 314 -1.22 3.75 -1.53
CA PHE A 314 -0.21 3.52 -2.57
C PHE A 314 -0.45 2.14 -3.18
N LEU A 315 -0.55 2.06 -4.51
CA LEU A 315 -1.01 0.85 -5.23
C LEU A 315 0.10 0.08 -5.93
N GLY A 316 1.34 0.56 -5.85
CA GLY A 316 2.49 -0.10 -6.46
C GLY A 316 2.70 0.29 -7.92
N VAL A 317 3.36 -0.58 -8.69
CA VAL A 317 3.84 -0.24 -10.06
C VAL A 317 2.72 0.04 -11.06
N GLU A 318 1.54 -0.55 -10.87
CA GLU A 318 0.38 -0.37 -11.77
C GLU A 318 -0.62 0.69 -11.25
N HIS A 319 -0.19 1.59 -10.35
CA HIS A 319 -1.07 2.56 -9.69
C HIS A 319 -1.94 3.35 -10.67
N GLY A 320 -1.34 3.94 -11.70
CA GLY A 320 -2.09 4.76 -12.67
C GLY A 320 -3.14 3.98 -13.44
N HIS A 321 -2.87 2.72 -13.81
CA HIS A 321 -3.85 1.87 -14.48
C HIS A 321 -4.99 1.49 -13.54
N ALA A 322 -4.68 1.02 -12.33
CA ALA A 322 -5.71 0.61 -11.37
C ALA A 322 -6.67 1.75 -11.00
N VAL A 323 -6.15 2.95 -10.81
CA VAL A 323 -6.98 4.14 -10.52
C VAL A 323 -7.78 4.55 -11.76
N ALA A 324 -7.19 4.50 -12.96
CA ALA A 324 -7.92 4.82 -14.19
C ALA A 324 -9.09 3.85 -14.43
N ASP A 325 -8.88 2.55 -14.20
CA ASP A 325 -9.93 1.53 -14.36
C ASP A 325 -11.13 1.83 -13.45
N VAL A 326 -10.89 2.23 -12.19
CA VAL A 326 -11.94 2.68 -11.27
C VAL A 326 -12.59 3.97 -11.79
N LEU A 327 -11.81 5.02 -12.03
CA LEU A 327 -12.33 6.33 -12.40
C LEU A 327 -13.17 6.31 -13.69
N PHE A 328 -12.84 5.45 -14.65
CA PHE A 328 -13.58 5.31 -15.91
C PHE A 328 -14.53 4.10 -15.95
N GLY A 329 -14.68 3.38 -14.84
CA GLY A 329 -15.71 2.35 -14.68
C GLY A 329 -15.41 1.01 -15.33
N ASP A 330 -14.17 0.80 -15.76
CA ASP A 330 -13.69 -0.54 -16.12
C ASP A 330 -13.63 -1.45 -14.88
N HIS A 331 -13.52 -0.86 -13.68
CA HIS A 331 -13.65 -1.55 -12.41
C HIS A 331 -14.65 -0.90 -11.43
N ASN A 332 -15.45 -1.78 -10.81
CA ASN A 332 -16.29 -1.56 -9.65
C ASN A 332 -15.55 -1.28 -8.32
N PRO A 333 -15.35 -0.06 -7.76
CA PRO A 333 -14.69 0.02 -6.45
C PRO A 333 -15.43 -0.79 -5.38
N ALA A 334 -14.73 -1.80 -4.86
CA ALA A 334 -15.24 -2.71 -3.83
C ALA A 334 -14.54 -2.53 -2.47
N GLY A 335 -13.50 -1.69 -2.40
CA GLY A 335 -12.70 -1.49 -1.20
C GLY A 335 -13.52 -1.02 0.02
N ARG A 336 -13.07 -1.42 1.21
CA ARG A 336 -13.64 -1.06 2.51
C ARG A 336 -12.51 -0.64 3.44
N LEU A 337 -12.69 0.44 4.19
CA LEU A 337 -11.66 0.97 5.09
C LEU A 337 -11.32 -0.05 6.19
N PRO A 338 -10.06 -0.54 6.28
CA PRO A 338 -9.65 -1.44 7.36
C PRO A 338 -9.34 -0.69 8.67
N VAL A 339 -9.46 0.63 8.67
CA VAL A 339 -9.21 1.53 9.81
C VAL A 339 -10.14 2.74 9.72
N SER A 340 -10.59 3.25 10.86
CA SER A 340 -11.43 4.46 10.89
C SER A 340 -10.63 5.70 10.48
N MET A 341 -11.23 6.57 9.66
CA MET A 341 -10.66 7.87 9.32
C MET A 341 -11.13 8.95 10.32
N PRO A 342 -10.21 9.63 11.03
CA PRO A 342 -10.57 10.69 11.97
C PRO A 342 -11.06 11.94 11.24
N ARG A 343 -11.81 12.79 11.94
CA ARG A 343 -12.19 14.13 11.48
C ARG A 343 -11.08 15.16 11.71
N VAL A 344 -10.32 14.97 12.78
CA VAL A 344 -9.20 15.83 13.22
C VAL A 344 -8.20 15.00 14.00
N THR A 345 -6.95 15.46 14.08
CA THR A 345 -5.89 14.80 14.88
C THR A 345 -6.29 14.57 16.34
N GLY A 346 -6.99 15.51 16.97
CA GLY A 346 -7.41 15.41 18.37
C GLY A 346 -8.40 14.27 18.69
N GLN A 347 -8.97 13.62 17.66
CA GLN A 347 -9.80 12.42 17.86
C GLN A 347 -8.98 11.14 18.02
N VAL A 348 -7.70 11.14 17.66
CA VAL A 348 -6.86 9.94 17.76
C VAL A 348 -6.59 9.64 19.24
N PRO A 349 -6.80 8.40 19.73
CA PRO A 349 -7.25 7.22 18.97
C PRO A 349 -8.78 7.14 18.76
N ILE A 350 -9.21 6.91 17.52
CA ILE A 350 -10.60 6.62 17.15
C ILE A 350 -10.69 5.28 16.42
N TYR A 351 -11.53 4.37 16.92
CA TYR A 351 -11.64 3.00 16.40
C TYR A 351 -13.02 2.40 16.69
N TYR A 352 -13.41 1.38 15.91
CA TYR A 352 -14.75 0.81 15.95
C TYR A 352 -15.01 -0.02 17.22
N GLY A 353 -14.04 -0.85 17.64
CA GLY A 353 -14.14 -1.77 18.77
C GLY A 353 -14.04 -1.12 20.16
N ARG A 354 -14.58 0.10 20.33
CA ARG A 354 -14.49 0.86 21.60
C ARG A 354 -15.49 0.35 22.64
N LYS A 355 -15.11 0.45 23.93
CA LYS A 355 -16.06 0.20 25.03
C LYS A 355 -17.14 1.30 25.07
N PRO A 356 -18.37 1.00 25.51
CA PRO A 356 -19.45 2.00 25.60
C PRO A 356 -19.19 3.18 26.56
N THR A 357 -18.24 3.04 27.49
CA THR A 357 -18.00 3.92 28.64
C THR A 357 -19.18 3.93 29.64
N GLY A 358 -19.02 4.62 30.78
CA GLY A 358 -20.13 4.82 31.74
C GLY A 358 -21.13 5.89 31.32
N ARG A 359 -20.82 6.70 30.30
CA ARG A 359 -21.70 7.75 29.75
C ARG A 359 -21.57 7.78 28.22
N PRO A 360 -22.18 6.81 27.52
CA PRO A 360 -22.13 6.73 26.06
C PRO A 360 -22.50 8.07 25.39
N PRO A 361 -21.87 8.43 24.27
CA PRO A 361 -22.13 9.69 23.59
C PRO A 361 -23.58 9.78 23.08
N VAL A 362 -24.24 10.89 23.41
CA VAL A 362 -25.58 11.23 22.89
C VAL A 362 -25.53 12.67 22.40
N ALA A 363 -25.94 12.94 21.16
CA ALA A 363 -25.77 14.24 20.51
C ALA A 363 -26.35 15.40 21.33
N THR A 364 -27.53 15.22 21.93
CA THR A 364 -28.27 16.24 22.67
C THR A 364 -27.84 16.42 24.13
N GLU A 365 -27.05 15.52 24.69
CA GLU A 365 -26.75 15.50 26.14
C GLU A 365 -25.36 16.02 26.50
N LYS A 366 -25.28 17.07 27.32
CA LYS A 366 -24.01 17.72 27.69
C LYS A 366 -23.03 16.77 28.37
N TYR A 367 -23.51 15.98 29.33
CA TYR A 367 -22.65 15.17 30.21
C TYR A 367 -22.38 13.76 29.68
N THR A 368 -22.07 13.63 28.39
CA THR A 368 -21.73 12.35 27.74
C THR A 368 -20.31 12.35 27.16
N SER A 369 -19.76 11.17 26.84
CA SER A 369 -18.39 11.01 26.34
C SER A 369 -18.25 11.44 24.87
N LYS A 370 -18.20 12.76 24.63
CA LYS A 370 -18.07 13.40 23.32
C LYS A 370 -17.26 14.70 23.39
N TYR A 371 -16.84 15.22 22.25
CA TYR A 371 -16.17 16.52 22.12
C TYR A 371 -17.18 17.68 22.02
N LEU A 372 -16.70 18.91 22.23
CA LEU A 372 -17.51 20.13 22.14
C LEU A 372 -17.55 20.71 20.72
N ASP A 373 -16.50 20.48 19.94
CA ASP A 373 -16.13 21.17 18.71
C ASP A 373 -16.07 20.26 17.48
N VAL A 374 -16.25 18.94 17.68
CA VAL A 374 -16.31 17.95 16.60
C VAL A 374 -17.24 16.79 17.00
N PRO A 375 -17.98 16.17 16.06
CA PRO A 375 -18.72 14.95 16.36
C PRO A 375 -17.82 13.86 16.95
N TRP A 376 -18.33 12.99 17.84
CA TRP A 376 -17.56 11.88 18.41
C TRP A 376 -17.37 10.68 17.45
N THR A 377 -17.99 10.76 16.27
CA THR A 377 -17.92 9.77 15.20
C THR A 377 -16.72 10.05 14.30
N PRO A 378 -16.14 9.02 13.66
CA PRO A 378 -15.15 9.23 12.62
C PRO A 378 -15.76 9.96 11.41
N GLN A 379 -14.91 10.46 10.51
CA GLN A 379 -15.38 10.95 9.22
C GLN A 379 -15.95 9.78 8.41
N TRP A 380 -15.17 8.70 8.33
CA TRP A 380 -15.60 7.41 7.79
C TRP A 380 -15.22 6.28 8.75
N PRO A 381 -16.17 5.42 9.16
CA PRO A 381 -15.89 4.33 10.08
C PRO A 381 -15.12 3.18 9.42
N PHE A 382 -14.55 2.30 10.24
CA PHE A 382 -14.11 0.97 9.81
C PHE A 382 -15.20 0.27 8.98
N GLY A 383 -14.80 -0.41 7.91
CA GLY A 383 -15.69 -1.09 6.98
C GLY A 383 -16.46 -0.15 6.06
N HIS A 384 -16.25 1.17 6.13
CA HIS A 384 -16.85 2.08 5.18
C HIS A 384 -16.23 1.92 3.80
N GLY A 385 -17.07 1.86 2.78
CA GLY A 385 -16.67 1.99 1.39
C GLY A 385 -17.94 2.00 0.56
N LEU A 386 -17.93 2.81 -0.48
CA LEU A 386 -19.04 2.88 -1.41
C LEU A 386 -18.80 1.88 -2.54
N SER A 387 -19.83 1.71 -3.35
CA SER A 387 -19.78 1.04 -4.63
C SER A 387 -20.46 1.99 -5.60
N TYR A 388 -20.29 1.77 -6.89
CA TYR A 388 -21.14 2.40 -7.86
C TYR A 388 -22.62 1.99 -7.57
N THR A 389 -22.94 0.74 -7.15
CA THR A 389 -24.31 0.24 -6.82
C THR A 389 -24.69 0.32 -5.37
N THR A 390 -26.00 0.29 -5.19
CA THR A 390 -26.71 -0.02 -3.96
C THR A 390 -27.17 -1.46 -3.91
#